data_AF-A0A349HV69-F1
#
_entry.id   AF-A0A349HV69-F1
#
_cell.length_a   1.000
_cell.length_b   1.000
_cell.length_c   1.000
_cell.angle_alpha   90.00
_cell.angle_beta   90.00
_cell.angle_gamma   90.00
#
_symmetry.space_group_name_H-M   'P 1'
#
loop_
_entity.id
_entity.type
_entity.pdbx_description
1 polymer ?
#
loop_
_entity_poly.entity_id
_entity_poly.type
_entity_poly.pdbx_seq_one_letter_code
_entity_poly.pdbx_strand_id
1 'polypeptide(L)'
;MFPEDNNENFSEENKQQEQNLESDETTIEDFLDKFTISKKAEKKVFITERDNNSGEGEEAPESIAYKFNWGAFLFNWIWAVKYQKWWLLSIPVMLFIPYGFIPAGVLCIWAGMKGNQWAWEEVQYESEEDFHEAQRKWVKAWFGFLAVFVVICLMILSSMPKKKQVETQETMTSFTSTTREMKIPDEVYQNTTVKDKYNELLNADKYIIYWVRYKNDFENSNLEFIQNKMTERKDALKNRFMLIPNLVEIHDENGNIIESRKNIQMEKYDLKPSCENQDKTCFEGWLYENCYNKYCVINPKTKAYIKVGGKKNVIPQAIKAANRWSTEKEN
;
A
#
# COMPACT_ATOMS: atom_id res chain seq x y z
N MET A 1 -22.07 64.61 66.53
CA MET A 1 -22.00 65.54 67.66
C MET A 1 -21.48 64.74 68.83
N PHE A 2 -20.18 64.82 69.12
CA PHE A 2 -19.69 64.39 70.44
C PHE A 2 -20.17 65.43 71.46
N PRO A 3 -20.41 65.00 72.70
CA PRO A 3 -19.43 65.40 73.69
C PRO A 3 -19.05 64.29 74.68
N GLU A 4 -17.81 64.44 75.12
CA GLU A 4 -17.17 63.84 76.29
C GLU A 4 -17.73 64.41 77.61
N ASP A 5 -17.10 63.94 78.69
CA ASP A 5 -17.07 64.41 80.07
C ASP A 5 -18.06 63.73 81.03
N ASN A 6 -17.60 62.86 81.94
CA ASN A 6 -16.60 62.97 83.03
C ASN A 6 -17.27 63.22 84.39
N ASN A 7 -16.95 62.30 85.30
CA ASN A 7 -16.76 62.45 86.74
C ASN A 7 -17.93 62.93 87.62
N GLU A 8 -18.34 62.04 88.53
CA GLU A 8 -18.09 62.14 89.98
C GLU A 8 -18.61 60.85 90.65
N ASN A 9 -17.77 59.97 91.18
CA ASN A 9 -17.09 59.96 92.47
C ASN A 9 -17.98 59.77 93.72
N PHE A 10 -17.46 58.89 94.58
CA PHE A 10 -17.59 58.88 96.05
C PHE A 10 -18.72 58.09 96.70
N SER A 11 -18.40 56.88 97.17
CA SER A 11 -18.21 56.58 98.61
C SER A 11 -17.91 55.07 98.74
N GLU A 12 -16.68 54.72 99.07
CA GLU A 12 -16.25 54.42 100.44
C GLU A 12 -16.71 53.04 100.91
N GLU A 13 -15.89 52.03 100.63
CA GLU A 13 -15.57 50.99 101.60
C GLU A 13 -14.21 50.39 101.22
N ASN A 14 -13.17 51.18 101.47
CA ASN A 14 -11.79 50.73 101.48
C ASN A 14 -11.32 50.81 102.93
N LYS A 15 -11.02 49.67 103.52
CA LYS A 15 -9.85 49.40 104.38
C LYS A 15 -10.11 48.14 105.20
N GLN A 16 -9.61 47.02 104.70
CA GLN A 16 -8.57 46.29 105.40
C GLN A 16 -7.98 45.21 104.48
N GLN A 17 -6.65 45.20 104.43
CA GLN A 17 -5.76 44.12 103.98
C GLN A 17 -5.46 44.03 102.48
N GLU A 18 -4.65 44.99 102.03
CA GLU A 18 -3.45 44.65 101.26
C GLU A 18 -2.63 43.62 102.04
N GLN A 19 -2.46 42.41 101.50
CA GLN A 19 -1.20 41.68 101.47
C GLN A 19 -1.33 40.41 100.63
N ASN A 20 -0.30 40.18 99.81
CA ASN A 20 0.04 38.94 99.10
C ASN A 20 -0.69 38.68 97.78
N LEU A 21 -0.20 39.39 96.76
CA LEU A 21 -0.09 38.88 95.41
C LEU A 21 0.91 37.70 95.45
N GLU A 22 0.42 36.50 95.77
CA GLU A 22 1.24 35.29 95.75
C GLU A 22 1.05 34.63 94.39
N SER A 23 2.15 34.55 93.65
CA SER A 23 2.25 33.90 92.36
C SER A 23 1.84 32.44 92.49
N ASP A 24 0.65 32.10 91.99
CA ASP A 24 0.20 30.73 91.83
C ASP A 24 0.95 30.11 90.62
N GLU A 25 2.27 29.96 90.78
CA GLU A 25 3.08 29.14 89.88
C GLU A 25 2.79 27.68 90.22
N THR A 26 1.71 27.14 89.65
CA THR A 26 1.53 25.70 89.54
C THR A 26 2.74 25.16 88.79
N THR A 27 3.65 24.52 89.51
CA THR A 27 4.88 23.99 88.93
C THR A 27 4.49 22.87 87.97
N ILE A 28 5.16 22.80 86.82
CA ILE A 28 4.89 21.81 85.76
C ILE A 28 4.90 20.36 86.32
N GLU A 29 5.63 20.13 87.41
CA GLU A 29 5.76 18.86 88.11
C GLU A 29 4.44 18.41 88.78
N ASP A 30 3.70 19.32 89.42
CA ASP A 30 2.39 19.02 90.05
C ASP A 30 1.31 18.70 89.02
N PHE A 31 1.44 19.27 87.81
CA PHE A 31 0.54 18.96 86.70
C PHE A 31 0.83 17.60 86.06
N LEU A 32 2.11 17.18 86.04
CA LEU A 32 2.53 15.93 85.41
C LEU A 32 2.24 14.69 86.25
N ASP A 33 2.21 14.80 87.59
CA ASP A 33 1.95 13.65 88.48
C ASP A 33 0.49 13.16 88.42
N LYS A 34 -0.42 13.99 87.84
CA LYS A 34 -1.84 13.68 87.70
C LYS A 34 -2.21 12.94 86.40
N PHE A 35 -1.27 12.78 85.47
CA PHE A 35 -1.50 12.10 84.19
C PHE A 35 -0.60 10.89 84.04
N THR A 36 -1.16 9.70 84.27
CA THR A 36 -0.49 8.46 83.86
C THR A 36 -0.56 8.36 82.33
N ILE A 37 0.51 8.73 81.65
CA ILE A 37 0.66 8.50 80.21
C ILE A 37 0.87 7.01 80.00
N SER A 38 -0.22 6.25 79.87
CA SER A 38 -0.16 4.91 79.31
C SER A 38 0.27 5.06 77.85
N LYS A 39 1.55 4.81 77.58
CA LYS A 39 2.09 4.75 76.21
C LYS A 39 1.28 3.71 75.45
N LYS A 40 0.27 4.16 74.70
CA LYS A 40 -0.53 3.33 73.81
C LYS A 40 0.47 2.63 72.91
N ALA A 41 0.54 1.30 73.03
CA ALA A 41 1.47 0.49 72.25
C ALA A 41 1.38 0.97 70.80
N GLU A 42 2.50 1.43 70.26
CA GLU A 42 2.61 1.79 68.86
C GLU A 42 2.19 0.55 68.08
N LYS A 43 0.97 0.58 67.55
CA LYS A 43 0.51 -0.47 66.66
C LYS A 43 1.41 -0.36 65.45
N LYS A 44 2.38 -1.27 65.33
CA LYS A 44 3.21 -1.38 64.14
C LYS A 44 2.27 -1.57 62.96
N VAL A 45 2.04 -0.50 62.21
CA VAL A 45 1.35 -0.58 60.93
C VAL A 45 2.40 -1.11 59.97
N PHE A 46 2.35 -2.42 59.72
CA PHE A 46 3.05 -2.98 58.59
C PHE A 46 2.30 -2.47 57.35
N ILE A 47 2.88 -1.48 56.67
CA ILE A 47 2.53 -1.25 55.27
C ILE A 47 3.25 -2.37 54.54
N THR A 48 2.56 -3.49 54.30
CA THR A 48 2.97 -4.39 53.23
C THR A 48 2.87 -3.59 51.94
N GLU A 49 4.01 -3.38 51.28
CA GLU A 49 4.03 -2.98 49.88
C GLU A 49 3.10 -3.95 49.14
N ARG A 50 2.16 -3.44 48.34
CA ARG A 50 1.44 -4.34 47.44
C ARG A 50 2.47 -4.75 46.40
N ASP A 51 2.84 -6.03 46.37
CA ASP A 51 3.83 -6.57 45.42
C ASP A 51 3.41 -6.38 43.94
N ASN A 52 2.18 -5.96 43.70
CA ASN A 52 1.57 -5.86 42.38
C ASN A 52 0.76 -4.57 42.26
N ASN A 53 1.22 -3.67 41.39
CA ASN A 53 0.59 -2.38 41.06
C ASN A 53 -0.11 -2.39 39.69
N SER A 54 -0.29 -3.57 39.07
CA SER A 54 -1.01 -3.69 37.80
C SER A 54 -2.44 -3.16 37.94
N GLY A 55 -3.02 -2.61 36.88
CA GLY A 55 -4.40 -2.13 36.81
C GLY A 55 -4.70 -0.90 37.66
N GLU A 56 -3.71 -0.27 38.28
CA GLU A 56 -3.86 0.97 39.06
C GLU A 56 -3.48 2.22 38.24
N GLY A 57 -3.14 2.06 36.96
CA GLY A 57 -2.60 3.12 36.12
C GLY A 57 -1.13 3.46 36.41
N GLU A 58 -0.46 2.66 37.25
CA GLU A 58 0.95 2.81 37.57
C GLU A 58 1.85 2.11 36.54
N GLU A 59 3.10 2.59 36.42
CA GLU A 59 4.06 2.02 35.48
C GLU A 59 4.43 0.58 35.86
N ALA A 60 4.62 -0.25 34.84
CA ALA A 60 5.03 -1.63 35.01
C ALA A 60 6.47 -1.72 35.56
N PRO A 61 6.78 -2.75 36.36
CA PRO A 61 8.16 -3.06 36.74
C PRO A 61 9.07 -3.15 35.51
N GLU A 62 10.34 -2.73 35.65
CA GLU A 62 11.31 -2.75 34.54
C GLU A 62 11.48 -4.15 33.93
N SER A 63 11.30 -5.21 34.74
CA SER A 63 11.33 -6.63 34.33
C SER A 63 10.29 -6.95 33.22
N ILE A 64 9.23 -6.16 33.12
CA ILE A 64 8.10 -6.34 32.20
C ILE A 64 8.05 -5.22 31.16
N ALA A 65 8.22 -3.97 31.58
CA ALA A 65 7.99 -2.77 30.77
C ALA A 65 8.80 -2.77 29.46
N TYR A 66 10.07 -3.17 29.52
CA TYR A 66 11.00 -3.11 28.37
C TYR A 66 10.93 -4.33 27.44
N LYS A 67 10.16 -5.35 27.81
CA LYS A 67 9.96 -6.51 26.93
C LYS A 67 8.98 -6.17 25.80
N PHE A 68 9.24 -6.72 24.62
CA PHE A 68 8.37 -6.51 23.47
C PHE A 68 7.05 -7.28 23.60
N ASN A 69 5.93 -6.60 23.38
CA ASN A 69 4.60 -7.19 23.38
C ASN A 69 4.18 -7.62 21.96
N TRP A 70 4.31 -8.91 21.69
CA TRP A 70 3.91 -9.51 20.42
C TRP A 70 2.40 -9.43 20.17
N GLY A 71 1.56 -9.45 21.21
CA GLY A 71 0.11 -9.31 21.08
C GLY A 71 -0.29 -7.92 20.55
N ALA A 72 0.27 -6.87 21.14
CA ALA A 72 0.05 -5.48 20.72
C ALA A 72 0.59 -5.21 19.31
N PHE A 73 1.71 -5.82 18.92
CA PHE A 73 2.27 -5.69 17.58
C PHE A 73 1.43 -6.41 16.51
N LEU A 74 1.13 -7.69 16.73
CA LEU A 74 0.49 -8.57 15.74
C LEU A 74 -1.02 -8.37 15.64
N PHE A 75 -1.68 -8.09 16.77
CA PHE A 75 -3.13 -7.99 16.87
C PHE A 75 -3.60 -6.64 17.41
N ASN A 76 -2.88 -5.56 17.04
CA ASN A 76 -3.03 -4.19 17.57
C ASN A 76 -4.48 -3.75 17.78
N TRP A 77 -5.36 -3.89 16.79
CA TRP A 77 -6.73 -3.35 16.83
C TRP A 77 -7.67 -4.15 17.76
N ILE A 78 -7.55 -5.48 17.85
CA ILE A 78 -8.34 -6.25 18.84
C ILE A 78 -7.75 -6.08 20.23
N TRP A 79 -6.43 -6.13 20.32
CA TRP A 79 -5.69 -5.89 21.54
C TRP A 79 -6.06 -4.53 22.15
N ALA A 80 -6.17 -3.49 21.31
CA ALA A 80 -6.58 -2.14 21.69
C ALA A 80 -7.91 -2.08 22.43
N VAL A 81 -8.89 -2.91 22.04
CA VAL A 81 -10.20 -2.94 22.70
C VAL A 81 -10.09 -3.48 24.12
N LYS A 82 -9.27 -4.51 24.34
CA LYS A 82 -9.08 -5.11 25.68
C LYS A 82 -8.38 -4.14 26.64
N TYR A 83 -7.40 -3.38 26.16
CA TYR A 83 -6.58 -2.48 26.98
C TYR A 83 -6.90 -0.99 26.77
N GLN A 84 -8.11 -0.69 26.29
CA GLN A 84 -8.65 0.66 26.09
C GLN A 84 -7.78 1.63 25.27
N LYS A 85 -6.90 1.13 24.39
CA LYS A 85 -6.04 1.96 23.53
C LYS A 85 -6.70 2.24 22.19
N TRP A 86 -7.90 2.85 22.22
CA TRP A 86 -8.77 3.09 21.05
C TRP A 86 -8.08 3.72 19.84
N TRP A 87 -7.06 4.55 20.05
CA TRP A 87 -6.31 5.19 18.97
C TRP A 87 -5.63 4.18 18.02
N LEU A 88 -5.28 2.97 18.50
CA LEU A 88 -4.73 1.88 17.68
C LEU A 88 -5.72 1.35 16.64
N LEU A 89 -7.02 1.59 16.80
CA LEU A 89 -8.04 1.24 15.79
C LEU A 89 -7.87 2.02 14.48
N SER A 90 -7.09 3.12 14.48
CA SER A 90 -6.76 3.87 13.26
C SER A 90 -5.78 3.15 12.33
N ILE A 91 -4.98 2.20 12.85
CA ILE A 91 -3.97 1.45 12.10
C ILE A 91 -4.55 0.75 10.86
N PRO A 92 -5.63 -0.07 10.96
CA PRO A 92 -6.22 -0.70 9.78
C PRO A 92 -6.79 0.31 8.77
N VAL A 93 -7.29 1.46 9.22
CA VAL A 93 -7.80 2.51 8.33
C VAL A 93 -6.67 3.12 7.49
N MET A 94 -5.49 3.28 8.09
CA MET A 94 -4.33 3.86 7.42
C MET A 94 -3.82 3.00 6.26
N LEU A 95 -4.06 1.69 6.28
CA LEU A 95 -3.70 0.77 5.19
C LEU A 95 -4.47 1.05 3.88
N PHE A 96 -5.59 1.79 3.94
CA PHE A 96 -6.36 2.18 2.75
C PHE A 96 -5.84 3.47 2.09
N ILE A 97 -4.90 4.18 2.71
CA ILE A 97 -4.28 5.39 2.18
C ILE A 97 -3.02 5.00 1.39
N PRO A 98 -2.75 5.59 0.22
CA PRO A 98 -1.48 5.39 -0.49
C PRO A 98 -0.27 5.63 0.42
N TYR A 99 0.66 4.67 0.47
CA TYR A 99 1.82 4.68 1.37
C TYR A 99 1.53 4.63 2.87
N GLY A 100 0.27 4.49 3.29
CA GLY A 100 -0.12 4.45 4.70
C GLY A 100 0.40 3.23 5.47
N PHE A 101 0.91 2.20 4.78
CA PHE A 101 1.59 1.06 5.40
C PHE A 101 2.87 1.46 6.15
N ILE A 102 3.57 2.54 5.74
CA ILE A 102 4.79 3.01 6.39
C ILE A 102 4.48 3.54 7.80
N PRO A 103 3.62 4.58 7.97
CA PRO A 103 3.25 5.06 9.29
C PRO A 103 2.49 4.00 10.11
N ALA A 104 1.65 3.16 9.49
CA ALA A 104 1.02 2.04 10.19
C ALA A 104 2.05 1.07 10.78
N GLY A 105 3.10 0.72 10.04
CA GLY A 105 4.19 -0.14 10.52
C GLY A 105 4.94 0.46 11.70
N VAL A 106 5.25 1.77 11.65
CA VAL A 106 5.88 2.49 12.77
C VAL A 106 5.00 2.44 14.02
N LEU A 107 3.69 2.67 13.89
CA LEU A 107 2.74 2.60 15.00
C LEU A 107 2.62 1.19 15.57
N CYS A 108 2.64 0.15 14.74
CA CYS A 108 2.65 -1.24 15.20
C CYS A 108 3.90 -1.56 16.03
N ILE A 109 5.08 -1.16 15.56
CA ILE A 109 6.35 -1.39 16.29
C ILE A 109 6.31 -0.65 17.62
N TRP A 110 5.88 0.61 17.61
CA TRP A 110 5.74 1.41 18.83
C TRP A 110 4.75 0.77 19.82
N ALA A 111 3.63 0.25 19.32
CA ALA A 111 2.67 -0.49 20.12
C ALA A 111 3.27 -1.78 20.71
N GLY A 112 4.15 -2.47 19.99
CA GLY A 112 4.88 -3.61 20.53
C GLY A 112 5.88 -3.21 21.62
N MET A 113 6.56 -2.08 21.48
CA MET A 113 7.52 -1.58 22.49
C MET A 113 6.83 -1.13 23.78
N LYS A 114 5.70 -0.42 23.69
CA LYS A 114 4.96 0.11 24.85
C LYS A 114 3.81 -0.79 25.33
N GLY A 115 3.49 -1.85 24.59
CA GLY A 115 2.31 -2.66 24.84
C GLY A 115 2.29 -3.35 26.21
N ASN A 116 3.45 -3.75 26.74
CA ASN A 116 3.49 -4.34 28.08
C ASN A 116 3.13 -3.33 29.17
N GLN A 117 3.67 -2.12 29.10
CA GLN A 117 3.33 -1.03 30.02
C GLN A 117 1.83 -0.73 29.96
N TRP A 118 1.28 -0.55 28.76
CA TRP A 118 -0.16 -0.29 28.60
C TRP A 118 -1.06 -1.42 29.09
N ALA A 119 -0.66 -2.68 28.91
CA ALA A 119 -1.42 -3.81 29.39
C ALA A 119 -1.36 -3.96 30.91
N TRP A 120 -0.24 -3.58 31.51
CA TRP A 120 -0.03 -3.58 32.95
C TRP A 120 -0.81 -2.47 33.64
N GLU A 121 -0.78 -1.25 33.11
CA GLU A 121 -1.50 -0.09 33.65
C GLU A 121 -3.02 -0.31 33.71
N GLU A 122 -3.58 -1.03 32.74
CA GLU A 122 -5.03 -1.11 32.53
C GLU A 122 -5.72 -2.31 33.20
N VAL A 123 -5.00 -3.43 33.41
CA VAL A 123 -5.59 -4.69 33.89
C VAL A 123 -4.90 -5.14 35.16
N GLN A 124 -5.72 -5.48 36.16
CA GLN A 124 -5.27 -6.15 37.39
C GLN A 124 -4.90 -7.60 37.09
N TYR A 125 -3.65 -7.99 37.34
CA TYR A 125 -3.17 -9.37 37.33
C TYR A 125 -2.94 -9.85 38.78
N GLU A 126 -2.87 -11.15 39.03
CA GLU A 126 -2.56 -11.65 40.38
C GLU A 126 -1.02 -11.71 40.59
N SER A 127 -0.27 -12.08 39.54
CA SER A 127 1.20 -12.16 39.53
C SER A 127 1.83 -11.75 38.19
N GLU A 128 3.16 -11.58 38.15
CA GLU A 128 3.90 -11.39 36.88
C GLU A 128 3.74 -12.59 35.93
N GLU A 129 3.65 -13.81 36.48
CA GLU A 129 3.44 -15.03 35.71
C GLU A 129 2.09 -15.00 34.96
N ASP A 130 1.05 -14.51 35.62
CA ASP A 130 -0.29 -14.38 35.03
C ASP A 130 -0.30 -13.37 33.89
N PHE A 131 0.41 -12.25 34.06
CA PHE A 131 0.60 -11.28 32.98
C PHE A 131 1.26 -11.94 31.77
N HIS A 132 2.35 -12.68 31.99
CA HIS A 132 3.04 -13.37 30.91
C HIS A 132 2.17 -14.46 30.26
N GLU A 133 1.32 -15.15 31.02
CA GLU A 133 0.35 -16.08 30.46
C GLU A 133 -0.68 -15.38 29.58
N ALA A 134 -1.21 -14.24 30.02
CA ALA A 134 -2.15 -13.44 29.24
C ALA A 134 -1.52 -12.99 27.91
N GLN A 135 -0.28 -12.50 27.92
CA GLN A 135 0.41 -12.11 26.68
C GLN A 135 0.70 -13.30 25.76
N ARG A 136 1.03 -14.48 26.33
CA ARG A 136 1.16 -15.73 25.54
C ARG A 136 -0.15 -16.14 24.89
N LYS A 137 -1.29 -15.97 25.58
CA LYS A 137 -2.63 -16.24 25.01
C LYS A 137 -2.92 -15.37 23.79
N TRP A 138 -2.53 -14.09 23.82
CA TRP A 138 -2.66 -13.20 22.66
C TRP A 138 -1.88 -13.68 21.43
N VAL A 139 -0.63 -14.12 21.63
CA VAL A 139 0.19 -14.66 20.53
C VAL A 139 -0.42 -15.95 19.97
N LYS A 140 -0.87 -16.86 20.86
CA LYS A 140 -1.55 -18.09 20.44
C LYS A 140 -2.85 -17.80 19.68
N ALA A 141 -3.64 -16.83 20.14
CA ALA A 141 -4.86 -16.41 19.46
C ALA A 141 -4.58 -15.85 18.06
N TRP A 142 -3.50 -15.07 17.91
CA TRP A 142 -3.08 -14.56 16.60
C TRP A 142 -2.70 -15.69 15.63
N PHE A 143 -1.90 -16.67 16.08
CA PHE A 143 -1.56 -17.84 15.25
C PHE A 143 -2.80 -18.67 14.89
N GLY A 144 -3.74 -18.82 15.82
CA GLY A 144 -5.03 -19.48 15.55
C GLY A 144 -5.84 -18.75 14.49
N PHE A 145 -5.95 -17.42 14.61
CA PHE A 145 -6.61 -16.58 13.60
C PHE A 145 -5.93 -16.68 12.23
N LEU A 146 -4.59 -16.61 12.19
CA LEU A 146 -3.82 -16.75 10.96
C LEU A 146 -4.06 -18.11 10.29
N ALA A 147 -4.07 -19.20 11.06
CA ALA A 147 -4.31 -20.54 10.55
C ALA A 147 -5.71 -20.66 9.91
N VAL A 148 -6.75 -20.15 10.59
CA VAL A 148 -8.12 -20.13 10.05
C VAL A 148 -8.19 -19.27 8.79
N PHE A 149 -7.59 -18.09 8.79
CA PHE A 149 -7.54 -17.21 7.62
C PHE A 149 -6.88 -17.89 6.41
N VAL A 150 -5.73 -18.54 6.61
CA VAL A 150 -5.03 -19.30 5.57
C VAL A 150 -5.89 -20.43 5.04
N VAL A 151 -6.54 -21.21 5.90
CA VAL A 151 -7.43 -22.30 5.48
C VAL A 151 -8.61 -21.76 4.67
N ILE A 152 -9.23 -20.65 5.07
CA ILE A 152 -10.29 -19.99 4.29
C ILE A 152 -9.77 -19.50 2.94
N CYS A 153 -8.60 -18.84 2.90
CA CYS A 153 -7.99 -18.41 1.65
C CYS A 153 -7.69 -19.58 0.71
N LEU A 154 -7.20 -20.70 1.24
CA LEU A 154 -6.96 -21.92 0.47
C LEU A 154 -8.26 -22.55 -0.02
N MET A 155 -9.32 -22.59 0.80
CA MET A 155 -10.65 -23.08 0.39
C MET A 155 -11.26 -22.21 -0.70
N ILE A 156 -11.12 -20.89 -0.61
CA ILE A 156 -11.54 -19.96 -1.66
C ILE A 156 -10.71 -20.18 -2.93
N LEU A 157 -9.39 -20.29 -2.81
CA LEU A 157 -8.50 -20.53 -3.95
C LEU A 157 -8.76 -21.87 -4.64
N SER A 158 -9.12 -22.92 -3.89
CA SER A 158 -9.49 -24.23 -4.43
C SER A 158 -10.90 -24.26 -5.02
N SER A 159 -11.80 -23.41 -4.52
CA SER A 159 -13.17 -23.27 -5.01
C SER A 159 -13.28 -22.28 -6.17
N MET A 160 -12.27 -21.42 -6.36
CA MET A 160 -12.14 -20.68 -7.59
C MET A 160 -12.01 -21.69 -8.72
N PRO A 161 -12.90 -21.67 -9.74
CA PRO A 161 -12.75 -22.53 -10.89
C PRO A 161 -11.34 -22.31 -11.42
N LYS A 162 -10.58 -23.38 -11.69
CA LYS A 162 -9.26 -23.28 -12.32
C LYS A 162 -9.40 -22.31 -13.48
N LYS A 163 -8.87 -21.08 -13.33
CA LYS A 163 -8.84 -20.12 -14.43
C LYS A 163 -7.96 -20.75 -15.49
N LYS A 164 -8.58 -21.35 -16.50
CA LYS A 164 -7.95 -21.51 -17.81
C LYS A 164 -7.51 -20.10 -18.17
N GLN A 165 -6.20 -19.82 -18.08
CA GLN A 165 -5.55 -18.51 -18.31
C GLN A 165 -6.56 -17.40 -18.65
N VAL A 166 -7.14 -16.80 -17.61
CA VAL A 166 -7.98 -15.62 -17.79
C VAL A 166 -7.01 -14.46 -17.93
N GLU A 167 -6.67 -14.22 -19.20
CA GLU A 167 -6.55 -12.87 -19.74
C GLU A 167 -7.37 -11.89 -18.90
N THR A 168 -6.72 -10.84 -18.40
CA THR A 168 -7.37 -9.67 -17.81
C THR A 168 -8.68 -9.39 -18.55
N GLN A 169 -9.81 -9.49 -17.84
CA GLN A 169 -11.04 -8.82 -18.26
C GLN A 169 -10.74 -7.32 -18.15
N GLU A 170 -10.05 -6.81 -19.16
CA GLU A 170 -10.49 -5.55 -19.75
C GLU A 170 -11.98 -5.76 -20.00
N THR A 171 -12.80 -4.91 -19.40
CA THR A 171 -14.21 -4.78 -19.74
C THR A 171 -14.32 -5.00 -21.24
N MET A 172 -14.93 -6.12 -21.65
CA MET A 172 -15.32 -6.31 -23.04
C MET A 172 -16.45 -5.32 -23.29
N THR A 173 -16.10 -4.04 -23.38
CA THR A 173 -16.63 -3.24 -24.46
C THR A 173 -16.14 -3.96 -25.71
N SER A 174 -16.93 -4.95 -26.13
CA SER A 174 -17.03 -5.34 -27.51
C SER A 174 -17.45 -4.07 -28.25
N PHE A 175 -16.50 -3.16 -28.45
CA PHE A 175 -16.49 -2.44 -29.70
C PHE A 175 -16.40 -3.54 -30.72
N THR A 176 -17.53 -3.82 -31.36
CA THR A 176 -17.57 -4.22 -32.76
C THR A 176 -16.84 -3.13 -33.53
N SER A 177 -15.52 -3.05 -33.37
CA SER A 177 -14.65 -2.31 -34.24
C SER A 177 -14.70 -3.12 -35.53
N THR A 178 -15.66 -2.77 -36.38
CA THR A 178 -15.54 -3.04 -37.80
C THR A 178 -14.23 -2.39 -38.19
N THR A 179 -13.14 -3.15 -38.18
CA THR A 179 -11.82 -2.62 -38.50
C THR A 179 -11.91 -2.11 -39.92
N ARG A 180 -11.95 -0.78 -40.06
CA ARG A 180 -12.14 -0.11 -41.34
C ARG A 180 -10.92 -0.43 -42.19
N GLU A 181 -11.17 -0.95 -43.38
CA GLU A 181 -10.13 -1.06 -44.40
C GLU A 181 -9.74 0.34 -44.87
N MET A 182 -8.43 0.54 -44.99
CA MET A 182 -7.84 1.77 -45.50
C MET A 182 -6.91 1.42 -46.65
N LYS A 183 -6.69 2.38 -47.55
CA LYS A 183 -5.73 2.26 -48.65
C LYS A 183 -4.43 2.96 -48.31
N ILE A 184 -3.33 2.36 -48.74
CA ILE A 184 -2.01 2.96 -48.75
C ILE A 184 -1.94 3.85 -50.00
N PRO A 185 -1.55 5.14 -49.89
CA PRO A 185 -1.42 6.02 -51.04
C PRO A 185 -0.43 5.46 -52.07
N ASP A 186 -0.72 5.66 -53.36
CA ASP A 186 0.12 5.18 -54.45
C ASP A 186 1.51 5.82 -54.45
N GLU A 187 1.59 7.08 -54.01
CA GLU A 187 2.84 7.83 -53.82
C GLU A 187 3.84 7.07 -52.94
N VAL A 188 3.37 6.35 -51.90
CA VAL A 188 4.24 5.57 -51.02
C VAL A 188 4.95 4.46 -51.79
N TYR A 189 4.24 3.77 -52.69
CA TYR A 189 4.83 2.71 -53.52
C TYR A 189 5.77 3.28 -54.57
N GLN A 190 5.42 4.42 -55.16
CA GLN A 190 6.23 5.09 -56.19
C GLN A 190 7.52 5.68 -55.62
N ASN A 191 7.46 6.21 -54.40
CA ASN A 191 8.60 6.87 -53.74
C ASN A 191 9.51 5.89 -52.99
N THR A 192 9.17 4.60 -52.93
CA THR A 192 10.03 3.58 -52.33
C THR A 192 10.99 3.02 -53.37
N THR A 193 12.30 3.12 -53.12
CA THR A 193 13.35 2.66 -54.03
C THR A 193 13.91 1.30 -53.62
N VAL A 194 14.72 0.68 -54.48
CA VAL A 194 15.36 -0.62 -54.20
C VAL A 194 16.30 -0.57 -53.00
N LYS A 195 16.80 0.63 -52.65
CA LYS A 195 17.70 0.81 -51.50
C LYS A 195 16.96 1.04 -50.18
N ASP A 196 15.66 1.35 -50.24
CA ASP A 196 14.88 1.62 -49.05
C ASP A 196 14.61 0.34 -48.25
N LYS A 197 14.59 0.50 -46.92
CA LYS A 197 14.22 -0.59 -46.02
C LYS A 197 12.77 -1.02 -46.30
N TYR A 198 12.56 -2.34 -46.35
CA TYR A 198 11.27 -2.97 -46.64
C TYR A 198 10.75 -2.84 -48.08
N ASN A 199 11.56 -2.37 -49.05
CA ASN A 199 11.16 -2.36 -50.46
C ASN A 199 10.64 -3.73 -50.96
N GLU A 200 11.31 -4.81 -50.57
CA GLU A 200 10.90 -6.18 -50.96
C GLU A 200 9.48 -6.56 -50.49
N LEU A 201 8.97 -5.90 -49.43
CA LEU A 201 7.63 -6.16 -48.91
C LEU A 201 6.52 -5.65 -49.82
N LEU A 202 6.80 -4.66 -50.68
CA LEU A 202 5.81 -4.09 -51.60
C LEU A 202 5.31 -5.13 -52.63
N ASN A 203 6.14 -6.12 -52.95
CA ASN A 203 5.82 -7.19 -53.89
C ASN A 203 5.63 -8.55 -53.20
N ALA A 204 5.52 -8.58 -51.87
CA ALA A 204 5.40 -9.84 -51.14
C ALA A 204 4.10 -10.59 -51.52
N ASP A 205 4.21 -11.91 -51.70
CA ASP A 205 3.05 -12.78 -51.95
C ASP A 205 2.17 -12.99 -50.71
N LYS A 206 2.76 -12.78 -49.53
CA LYS A 206 2.10 -12.95 -48.23
C LYS A 206 1.60 -11.62 -47.70
N TYR A 207 0.51 -11.68 -46.95
CA TYR A 207 0.05 -10.57 -46.13
C TYR A 207 1.05 -10.30 -44.99
N ILE A 208 1.14 -9.06 -44.54
CA ILE A 208 2.14 -8.63 -43.55
C ILE A 208 1.43 -8.26 -42.26
N ILE A 209 1.93 -8.78 -41.14
CA ILE A 209 1.60 -8.29 -39.80
C ILE A 209 2.81 -7.50 -39.30
N TYR A 210 2.64 -6.19 -39.14
CA TYR A 210 3.71 -5.26 -38.82
C TYR A 210 3.36 -4.38 -37.63
N TRP A 211 4.33 -4.09 -36.77
CA TRP A 211 4.25 -3.03 -35.77
C TRP A 211 5.65 -2.56 -35.42
N VAL A 212 5.75 -1.31 -34.95
CA VAL A 212 7.01 -0.75 -34.45
C VAL A 212 6.84 -0.26 -33.02
N ARG A 213 7.77 -0.66 -32.14
CA ARG A 213 7.74 -0.37 -30.69
C ARG A 213 9.15 -0.33 -30.14
N TYR A 214 9.32 0.27 -28.96
CA TYR A 214 10.53 0.06 -28.18
C TYR A 214 10.65 -1.38 -27.70
N LYS A 215 11.86 -1.93 -27.77
CA LYS A 215 12.19 -3.25 -27.26
C LYS A 215 12.21 -3.21 -25.74
N ASN A 216 11.33 -3.98 -25.12
CA ASN A 216 11.26 -4.20 -23.67
C ASN A 216 10.58 -5.55 -23.40
N ASP A 217 10.61 -6.01 -22.15
CA ASP A 217 10.02 -7.29 -21.75
C ASP A 217 8.54 -7.42 -22.10
N PHE A 218 7.79 -6.32 -22.02
CA PHE A 218 6.36 -6.32 -22.33
C PHE A 218 6.11 -6.58 -23.82
N GLU A 219 6.84 -5.90 -24.70
CA GLU A 219 6.71 -6.10 -26.16
C GLU A 219 7.29 -7.43 -26.63
N ASN A 220 8.34 -7.94 -25.97
CA ASN A 220 8.82 -9.31 -26.19
C ASN A 220 7.74 -10.34 -25.83
N SER A 221 7.05 -10.16 -24.70
CA SER A 221 5.91 -11.01 -24.32
C SER A 221 4.74 -10.88 -25.32
N ASN A 222 4.48 -9.69 -25.87
CA ASN A 222 3.48 -9.49 -26.90
C ASN A 222 3.84 -10.22 -28.20
N LEU A 223 5.11 -10.14 -28.61
CA LEU A 223 5.64 -10.85 -29.77
C LEU A 223 5.48 -12.37 -29.60
N GLU A 224 5.91 -12.91 -28.47
CA GLU A 224 5.80 -14.34 -28.17
C GLU A 224 4.34 -14.81 -28.19
N PHE A 225 3.41 -14.03 -27.61
CA PHE A 225 1.98 -14.33 -27.67
C PHE A 225 1.46 -14.44 -29.11
N ILE A 226 1.82 -13.48 -29.97
CA ILE A 226 1.38 -13.47 -31.38
C ILE A 226 2.01 -14.65 -32.14
N GLN A 227 3.29 -14.95 -31.90
CA GLN A 227 4.00 -16.09 -32.50
C GLN A 227 3.37 -17.43 -32.10
N ASN A 228 3.02 -17.59 -30.82
CA ASN A 228 2.33 -18.79 -30.32
C ASN A 228 0.96 -18.94 -30.99
N LYS A 229 0.18 -17.85 -31.11
CA LYS A 229 -1.12 -17.89 -31.80
C LYS A 229 -1.01 -18.15 -33.30
N MET A 230 0.04 -17.64 -33.96
CA MET A 230 0.36 -17.99 -35.35
C MET A 230 0.69 -19.46 -35.51
N THR A 231 1.40 -20.04 -34.54
CA THR A 231 1.79 -21.46 -34.54
C THR A 231 0.62 -22.38 -34.25
N GLU A 232 -0.27 -22.03 -33.32
CA GLU A 232 -1.52 -22.77 -33.04
C GLU A 232 -2.43 -22.85 -34.28
N ARG A 233 -2.40 -21.83 -35.15
CA ARG A 233 -3.22 -21.73 -36.37
C ARG A 233 -2.37 -21.78 -37.64
N LYS A 234 -1.32 -22.61 -37.61
CA LYS A 234 -0.31 -22.71 -38.68
C LYS A 234 -0.92 -22.88 -40.07
N ASP A 235 -1.93 -23.74 -40.20
CA ASP A 235 -2.54 -24.07 -41.49
C ASP A 235 -3.28 -22.87 -42.11
N ALA A 236 -3.89 -22.03 -41.27
CA ALA A 236 -4.59 -20.83 -41.72
C ALA A 236 -3.64 -19.64 -41.97
N LEU A 237 -2.46 -19.61 -41.36
CA LEU A 237 -1.64 -18.39 -41.26
C LEU A 237 -0.23 -18.50 -41.83
N LYS A 238 0.49 -19.60 -41.62
CA LYS A 238 1.94 -19.70 -41.94
C LYS A 238 2.26 -19.48 -43.42
N ASN A 239 1.35 -19.89 -44.29
CA ASN A 239 1.51 -19.75 -45.74
C ASN A 239 0.94 -18.44 -46.28
N ARG A 240 0.06 -17.77 -45.53
CA ARG A 240 -0.64 -16.55 -45.95
C ARG A 240 -0.04 -15.27 -45.38
N PHE A 241 0.64 -15.36 -44.24
CA PHE A 241 1.13 -14.21 -43.49
C PHE A 241 2.63 -14.29 -43.20
N MET A 242 3.25 -13.11 -43.11
CA MET A 242 4.59 -12.88 -42.54
C MET A 242 4.48 -11.94 -41.35
N LEU A 243 5.25 -12.24 -40.29
CA LEU A 243 5.29 -11.47 -39.06
C LEU A 243 6.57 -10.64 -39.04
N ILE A 244 6.45 -9.32 -39.04
CA ILE A 244 7.58 -8.39 -39.13
C ILE A 244 7.50 -7.40 -37.95
N PRO A 245 7.93 -7.82 -36.75
CA PRO A 245 8.06 -6.92 -35.62
C PRO A 245 9.28 -6.01 -35.81
N ASN A 246 9.12 -4.71 -35.60
CA ASN A 246 10.23 -3.77 -35.52
C ASN A 246 10.40 -3.29 -34.07
N LEU A 247 11.20 -4.02 -33.29
CA LEU A 247 11.47 -3.69 -31.89
C LEU A 247 12.76 -2.87 -31.81
N VAL A 248 12.61 -1.56 -31.62
CA VAL A 248 13.69 -0.57 -31.62
C VAL A 248 14.35 -0.52 -30.25
N GLU A 249 15.68 -0.62 -30.22
CA GLU A 249 16.46 -0.45 -28.99
C GLU A 249 16.63 1.03 -28.67
N ILE A 250 16.54 1.38 -27.39
CA ILE A 250 16.76 2.74 -26.91
C ILE A 250 18.24 2.84 -26.51
N HIS A 251 18.93 3.87 -27.00
CA HIS A 251 20.32 4.12 -26.66
C HIS A 251 20.47 5.44 -25.90
N ASP A 252 21.39 5.48 -24.94
CA ASP A 252 21.81 6.72 -24.28
C ASP A 252 22.69 7.59 -25.19
N GLU A 253 23.07 8.79 -24.71
CA GLU A 253 23.96 9.71 -25.44
C GLU A 253 25.33 9.09 -25.75
N ASN A 254 25.72 8.04 -25.03
CA ASN A 254 26.98 7.31 -25.18
C ASN A 254 26.82 6.05 -26.06
N GLY A 255 25.61 5.77 -26.57
CA GLY A 255 25.31 4.60 -27.39
C GLY A 255 24.98 3.30 -26.62
N ASN A 256 24.92 3.32 -25.29
CA ASN A 256 24.58 2.15 -24.48
C ASN A 256 23.07 1.87 -24.52
N ILE A 257 22.68 0.59 -24.56
CA ILE A 257 21.27 0.19 -24.54
C ILE A 257 20.67 0.54 -23.17
N ILE A 258 19.61 1.36 -23.17
CA ILE A 258 18.83 1.68 -21.98
C ILE A 258 17.77 0.60 -21.79
N GLU A 259 17.95 -0.22 -20.76
CA GLU A 259 16.94 -1.21 -20.36
C GLU A 259 15.70 -0.48 -19.82
N SER A 260 14.68 -0.41 -20.65
CA SER A 260 13.50 0.42 -20.38
C SER A 260 12.53 -0.27 -19.43
N ARG A 261 12.21 0.41 -18.31
CA ARG A 261 11.12 -0.01 -17.41
C ARG A 261 9.79 -0.09 -18.17
N LYS A 262 8.93 -1.04 -17.77
CA LYS A 262 7.65 -1.36 -18.44
C LYS A 262 6.86 -0.10 -18.81
N ASN A 263 6.39 -0.02 -20.06
CA ASN A 263 5.45 0.97 -20.61
C ASN A 263 6.00 2.35 -21.03
N ILE A 264 7.20 2.45 -21.60
CA ILE A 264 7.59 3.68 -22.32
C ILE A 264 6.75 3.79 -23.59
N GLN A 265 6.00 4.90 -23.71
CA GLN A 265 5.30 5.22 -24.95
C GLN A 265 6.30 5.77 -25.96
N MET A 266 6.29 5.20 -27.17
CA MET A 266 7.14 5.66 -28.26
C MET A 266 6.53 6.92 -28.87
N GLU A 267 7.29 8.00 -28.93
CA GLU A 267 6.86 9.21 -29.61
C GLU A 267 7.15 9.10 -31.10
N LYS A 268 6.31 9.75 -31.92
CA LYS A 268 6.42 9.71 -33.39
C LYS A 268 7.79 10.22 -33.89
N TYR A 269 8.42 11.13 -33.14
CA TYR A 269 9.66 11.80 -33.52
C TYR A 269 10.93 10.98 -33.30
N ASP A 270 10.82 9.86 -32.58
CA ASP A 270 11.97 8.99 -32.27
C ASP A 270 12.33 8.07 -33.45
N LEU A 271 11.38 7.86 -34.37
CA LEU A 271 11.58 7.05 -35.56
C LEU A 271 12.06 7.92 -36.72
N LYS A 272 13.30 7.68 -37.15
CA LYS A 272 13.88 8.31 -38.35
C LYS A 272 13.90 7.27 -39.47
N PRO A 273 12.95 7.30 -40.42
CA PRO A 273 13.02 6.42 -41.58
C PRO A 273 14.23 6.79 -42.44
N SER A 274 14.88 5.79 -43.02
CA SER A 274 16.00 5.96 -43.94
C SER A 274 15.50 5.84 -45.37
N CYS A 275 14.67 6.81 -45.79
CA CYS A 275 14.23 6.92 -47.18
C CYS A 275 15.33 7.58 -48.01
N GLU A 276 15.65 7.03 -49.18
CA GLU A 276 16.57 7.65 -50.15
C GLU A 276 15.99 8.99 -50.68
N ASN A 277 14.67 9.06 -50.84
CA ASN A 277 13.97 10.28 -51.24
C ASN A 277 13.80 11.26 -50.07
N GLN A 278 14.08 12.55 -50.33
CA GLN A 278 14.06 13.63 -49.33
C GLN A 278 12.69 13.83 -48.66
N ASP A 279 11.61 13.44 -49.33
CA ASP A 279 10.23 13.66 -48.86
C ASP A 279 9.82 12.72 -47.71
N LYS A 280 10.65 11.75 -47.31
CA LYS A 280 10.37 10.76 -46.24
C LYS A 280 9.06 9.97 -46.43
N THR A 281 8.49 9.98 -47.62
CA THR A 281 7.22 9.33 -47.99
C THR A 281 7.39 7.88 -48.42
N CYS A 282 8.58 7.29 -48.26
CA CYS A 282 8.82 5.88 -48.56
C CYS A 282 8.03 4.94 -47.63
N PHE A 283 7.96 3.66 -47.98
CA PHE A 283 7.18 2.67 -47.26
C PHE A 283 7.58 2.53 -45.78
N GLU A 284 8.88 2.61 -45.46
CA GLU A 284 9.34 2.61 -44.07
C GLU A 284 8.77 3.80 -43.29
N GLY A 285 8.87 5.01 -43.84
CA GLY A 285 8.29 6.21 -43.23
C GLY A 285 6.80 6.06 -43.00
N TRP A 286 6.07 5.60 -44.03
CA TRP A 286 4.65 5.35 -43.92
C TRP A 286 4.28 4.33 -42.85
N LEU A 287 5.05 3.24 -42.72
CA LEU A 287 4.86 2.22 -41.67
C LEU A 287 5.06 2.82 -40.29
N TYR A 288 6.08 3.66 -40.10
CA TYR A 288 6.34 4.33 -38.83
C TYR A 288 5.21 5.30 -38.47
N GLU A 289 4.68 6.04 -39.44
CA GLU A 289 3.55 6.94 -39.16
C GLU A 289 2.25 6.20 -38.82
N ASN A 290 2.01 5.04 -39.44
CA ASN A 290 0.72 4.37 -39.37
C ASN A 290 0.65 3.20 -38.37
N CYS A 291 1.79 2.63 -38.00
CA CYS A 291 1.90 1.37 -37.27
C CYS A 291 2.76 1.45 -35.99
N TYR A 292 3.09 2.65 -35.51
CA TYR A 292 3.89 2.82 -34.28
C TYR A 292 3.13 2.58 -32.97
N ASN A 293 1.81 2.77 -32.99
CA ASN A 293 0.96 2.62 -31.80
C ASN A 293 -0.09 1.50 -31.91
N LYS A 294 -0.13 0.81 -33.04
CA LYS A 294 -1.11 -0.22 -33.36
C LYS A 294 -0.46 -1.28 -34.25
N TYR A 295 -1.01 -2.50 -34.22
CA TYR A 295 -0.61 -3.52 -35.17
C TYR A 295 -1.25 -3.22 -36.52
N CYS A 296 -0.49 -3.34 -37.60
CA CYS A 296 -0.98 -3.22 -38.96
C CYS A 296 -1.05 -4.60 -39.60
N VAL A 297 -2.17 -4.89 -40.26
CA VAL A 297 -2.26 -6.03 -41.20
C VAL A 297 -2.39 -5.47 -42.60
N ILE A 298 -1.46 -5.83 -43.47
CA ILE A 298 -1.26 -5.19 -44.78
C ILE A 298 -1.37 -6.23 -45.89
N ASN A 299 -2.10 -5.87 -46.94
CA ASN A 299 -2.10 -6.53 -48.23
C ASN A 299 -1.28 -5.68 -49.21
N PRO A 300 -0.03 -6.08 -49.51
CA PRO A 300 0.83 -5.29 -50.39
C PRO A 300 0.30 -5.23 -51.82
N LYS A 301 -0.35 -6.29 -52.31
CA LYS A 301 -0.85 -6.37 -53.70
C LYS A 301 -2.01 -5.43 -53.96
N THR A 302 -2.96 -5.34 -53.03
CA THR A 302 -4.13 -4.44 -53.19
C THR A 302 -3.92 -3.08 -52.53
N LYS A 303 -2.74 -2.84 -51.94
CA LYS A 303 -2.41 -1.64 -51.17
C LYS A 303 -3.42 -1.37 -50.05
N ALA A 304 -4.04 -2.42 -49.52
CA ALA A 304 -5.03 -2.32 -48.46
C ALA A 304 -4.41 -2.64 -47.10
N TYR A 305 -4.89 -2.02 -46.04
CA TYR A 305 -4.45 -2.36 -44.70
C TYR A 305 -5.53 -2.08 -43.63
N ILE A 306 -5.34 -2.69 -42.47
CA ILE A 306 -6.16 -2.46 -41.28
C ILE A 306 -5.27 -2.19 -40.07
N LYS A 307 -5.75 -1.33 -39.16
CA LYS A 307 -5.11 -1.06 -37.85
C LYS A 307 -5.83 -1.83 -36.75
N VAL A 308 -5.08 -2.63 -36.01
CA VAL A 308 -5.60 -3.53 -34.96
C VAL A 308 -5.05 -3.08 -33.61
N GLY A 309 -5.95 -2.86 -32.66
CA GLY A 309 -5.62 -2.56 -31.27
C GLY A 309 -5.52 -3.84 -30.44
N GLY A 310 -4.44 -3.97 -29.66
CA GLY A 310 -4.23 -5.07 -28.73
C GLY A 310 -3.79 -6.38 -29.38
N LYS A 311 -2.80 -7.05 -28.77
CA LYS A 311 -2.19 -8.30 -29.28
C LYS A 311 -3.19 -9.42 -29.53
N LYS A 312 -4.24 -9.50 -28.70
CA LYS A 312 -5.28 -10.53 -28.74
C LYS A 312 -6.10 -10.48 -30.04
N ASN A 313 -6.27 -9.28 -30.59
CA ASN A 313 -7.10 -9.05 -31.77
C ASN A 313 -6.33 -9.23 -33.08
N VAL A 314 -5.00 -9.26 -33.05
CA VAL A 314 -4.14 -9.30 -34.25
C VAL A 314 -4.50 -10.49 -35.13
N ILE A 315 -4.50 -11.69 -34.56
CA ILE A 315 -4.74 -12.92 -35.33
C ILE A 315 -6.19 -13.06 -35.82
N PRO A 316 -7.23 -12.87 -34.99
CA PRO A 316 -8.61 -12.89 -35.47
C PRO A 316 -8.88 -11.88 -36.59
N GLN A 317 -8.38 -10.65 -36.46
CA GLN A 317 -8.59 -9.59 -37.45
C GLN A 317 -7.77 -9.84 -38.72
N ALA A 318 -6.55 -10.38 -38.59
CA ALA A 318 -5.74 -10.78 -39.74
C ALA A 318 -6.47 -11.83 -40.59
N ILE A 319 -6.97 -12.91 -39.98
CA ILE A 319 -7.73 -13.96 -40.69
C ILE A 319 -8.97 -13.36 -41.38
N LYS A 320 -9.72 -12.50 -40.67
CA LYS A 320 -10.91 -11.85 -41.22
C LYS A 320 -10.59 -10.99 -42.44
N ALA A 321 -9.53 -10.19 -42.37
CA ALA A 321 -9.07 -9.36 -43.50
C ALA A 321 -8.58 -10.23 -44.67
N ALA A 322 -7.80 -11.28 -44.39
CA ALA A 322 -7.31 -12.23 -45.38
C ALA A 322 -8.46 -12.84 -46.19
N ASN A 323 -9.53 -13.26 -45.49
CA ASN A 323 -10.67 -13.90 -46.12
C ASN A 323 -11.46 -12.91 -46.99
N ARG A 324 -11.63 -11.66 -46.53
CA ARG A 324 -12.24 -10.59 -47.33
C ARG A 324 -11.44 -10.31 -48.61
N TRP A 325 -10.11 -10.19 -48.50
CA TRP A 325 -9.24 -9.93 -49.65
C TRP A 325 -9.14 -11.10 -50.62
N SER A 326 -9.33 -12.35 -50.17
CA SER A 326 -9.40 -13.49 -51.07
C SER A 326 -10.72 -13.55 -51.83
N THR A 327 -11.85 -13.21 -51.19
CA THR A 327 -13.16 -13.23 -51.86
C THR A 327 -13.32 -12.14 -52.92
N GLU A 328 -12.63 -11.00 -52.77
CA GLU A 328 -12.61 -9.92 -53.76
C GLU A 328 -11.76 -10.24 -55.00
N LYS A 329 -10.97 -11.32 -54.99
CA LYS A 329 -10.23 -11.79 -56.17
C LYS A 329 -11.03 -12.75 -57.05
N GLU A 330 -12.11 -13.33 -56.53
CA GLU A 330 -12.93 -14.33 -57.23
C GLU A 330 -14.15 -13.72 -57.92
N ASN A 331 -14.44 -12.44 -57.64
CA ASN A 331 -15.43 -11.61 -58.36
C ASN A 331 -14.69 -10.56 -59.19
#